data_AF-A0A0M3IY09-F1
#
_entry.id   AF-A0A0M3IY09-F1
#
_cell.length_a   1.000
_cell.length_b   1.000
_cell.length_c   1.000
_cell.angle_alpha   90.00
_cell.angle_beta   90.00
_cell.angle_gamma   90.00
#
_symmetry.space_group_name_H-M   'P 1'
#
loop_
_entity.id
_entity.type
_entity.pdbx_description
1 polymer ?
#
loop_
_entity_poly.entity_id
_entity_poly.type
_entity_poly.pdbx_seq_one_letter_code
_entity_poly.pdbx_strand_id
1 'polypeptide(L)'
;MLCNPANPPNDFDVYNIFDRRINCLPFMNFISECLADGRNHMHCCLKESKDRDENACFGLCRGEGIDSVAAWDKYQTCLAINLDPMFKCFERGYLNTPTPPQKLKVLAESTDSALLTWSPPAVNPNLAHSYHVICKEMDGETIEKTLDTRATKITLTALRADSKYSASVVAVTRDGHRRSLPSETVHFHTAGVAPRVSAYRETIAIPKHAKSVTLACRMQMPGTIHRAARVEWKKVDENSGRFETLNGERYSLVNYVSSHRQPRHYVSTLQIKPLQVDDFGTYRCVASNDFGSSSADIRLVVRMQTMAASKPPESLYACCQRQRIRSPCAAICGSEYGKRASLRAEAFINNRCYDQMSKFLACTIVDEIVVDEGACCLRNKVPTLCLPLCDGSTWQKEDASTSSAATRQIPHLCAAYTFAIFECRMEHADDRPQTVVALRATTQGDSVLLRWNSTERADMYHVYWRRRGSSSNWEVSSVIGTSKRVNGGADEVVVVASNAFGNAHSARLLFDNGKWINSYY
;
A
#
# COMPACT_ATOMS: atom_id res chain seq x y z
N MET A 1 -23.85 50.82 14.68
CA MET A 1 -22.82 51.81 14.30
C MET A 1 -21.47 51.19 13.93
N LEU A 2 -21.12 49.99 14.44
CA LEU A 2 -19.79 49.38 14.22
C LEU A 2 -19.48 48.86 12.81
N CYS A 3 -20.46 48.71 11.92
CA CYS A 3 -20.20 48.28 10.54
C CYS A 3 -19.79 49.44 9.59
N ASN A 4 -19.57 50.64 10.11
CA ASN A 4 -19.05 51.72 9.28
C ASN A 4 -17.54 51.91 9.53
N PRO A 5 -16.65 51.41 8.65
CA PRO A 5 -15.22 51.56 8.86
C PRO A 5 -14.73 53.01 8.80
N ALA A 6 -15.51 53.92 8.19
CA ALA A 6 -15.22 55.35 8.19
C ALA A 6 -15.57 56.05 9.52
N ASN A 7 -16.23 55.36 10.45
CA ASN A 7 -16.57 55.89 11.77
C ASN A 7 -16.25 54.84 12.86
N PRO A 8 -14.96 54.58 13.15
CA PRO A 8 -14.56 53.68 14.22
C PRO A 8 -15.09 54.15 15.58
N PRO A 9 -15.43 53.23 16.50
CA PRO A 9 -15.78 53.61 17.87
C PRO A 9 -14.58 54.27 18.55
N ASN A 10 -14.82 55.28 19.36
CA ASN A 10 -13.77 55.87 20.21
C ASN A 10 -13.47 54.95 21.41
N ASP A 11 -12.42 55.25 22.17
CA ASP A 11 -12.00 54.43 23.31
C ASP A 11 -13.13 54.22 24.34
N PHE A 12 -13.94 55.24 24.63
CA PHE A 12 -15.09 55.11 25.54
C PHE A 12 -16.19 54.21 24.99
N ASP A 13 -16.48 54.29 23.69
CA ASP A 13 -17.44 53.42 23.01
C ASP A 13 -16.97 51.98 23.02
N VAL A 14 -15.67 51.73 22.85
CA VAL A 14 -15.04 50.41 22.99
C VAL A 14 -15.35 49.83 24.37
N TYR A 15 -15.15 50.57 25.47
CA TYR A 15 -15.53 50.11 26.80
C TYR A 15 -17.04 49.86 26.97
N ASN A 16 -17.89 50.71 26.38
CA ASN A 16 -19.35 50.56 26.44
C ASN A 16 -19.85 49.33 25.66
N ILE A 17 -19.20 48.97 24.55
CA ILE A 17 -19.53 47.76 23.77
C ILE A 17 -19.35 46.49 24.61
N PHE A 18 -18.45 46.51 25.60
CA PHE A 18 -18.18 45.39 26.50
C PHE A 18 -18.90 45.48 27.85
N ASP A 19 -19.77 46.48 28.06
CA ASP A 19 -20.60 46.54 29.25
C ASP A 19 -21.58 45.35 29.26
N ARG A 20 -21.60 44.61 30.37
CA ARG A 20 -22.53 43.49 30.61
C ARG A 20 -24.00 43.89 30.46
N ARG A 21 -24.34 45.16 30.67
CA ARG A 21 -25.71 45.70 30.51
C ARG A 21 -26.12 45.85 29.05
N ILE A 22 -25.16 46.09 28.16
CA ILE A 22 -25.39 46.31 26.72
C ILE A 22 -25.31 44.97 25.95
N ASN A 23 -24.44 44.06 26.38
CA ASN A 23 -24.34 42.67 25.89
C ASN A 23 -24.31 42.54 24.35
N CYS A 24 -23.31 43.17 23.70
CA CYS A 24 -23.13 43.11 22.25
C CYS A 24 -22.67 41.74 21.70
N LEU A 25 -22.29 40.80 22.57
CA LEU A 25 -21.76 39.48 22.21
C LEU A 25 -22.56 38.74 21.13
N PRO A 26 -23.91 38.63 21.21
CA PRO A 26 -24.69 37.91 20.20
C PRO A 26 -24.61 38.53 18.79
N PHE A 27 -24.22 39.81 18.69
CA PHE A 27 -24.16 40.56 17.44
C PHE A 27 -22.75 40.58 16.82
N MET A 28 -21.74 40.07 17.54
CA MET A 28 -20.34 40.19 17.09
C MET A 28 -20.08 39.46 15.78
N ASN A 29 -20.75 38.33 15.52
CA ASN A 29 -20.64 37.62 14.23
C ASN A 29 -21.23 38.44 13.07
N PHE A 30 -22.37 39.10 13.29
CA PHE A 30 -22.96 39.96 12.25
C PHE A 30 -22.10 41.20 12.01
N ILE A 31 -21.53 41.80 13.07
CA ILE A 31 -20.63 42.94 12.95
C ILE A 31 -19.35 42.55 12.22
N SER A 32 -18.77 41.38 12.53
CA SER A 32 -17.55 40.89 11.88
C SER A 32 -17.77 40.67 10.39
N GLU A 33 -18.81 39.95 10.01
CA GLU A 33 -19.17 39.72 8.59
C GLU A 33 -19.35 41.04 7.83
N CYS A 34 -20.01 42.01 8.48
CA CYS A 34 -20.29 43.31 7.93
C CYS A 34 -19.02 44.19 7.76
N LEU A 35 -18.07 44.13 8.70
CA LEU A 35 -16.77 44.81 8.63
C LEU A 35 -15.80 44.17 7.63
N ALA A 36 -15.84 42.85 7.50
CA ALA A 36 -15.05 42.18 6.48
C ALA A 36 -15.60 42.46 5.07
N ASP A 37 -16.92 42.57 4.94
CA ASP A 37 -17.67 42.81 3.70
C ASP A 37 -17.18 41.88 2.58
N GLY A 38 -17.06 40.59 2.91
CA GLY A 38 -16.59 39.55 1.98
C GLY A 38 -15.09 39.60 1.65
N ARG A 39 -14.26 40.35 2.39
CA ARG A 39 -12.82 40.48 2.11
C ARG A 39 -11.96 39.96 3.24
N ASN A 40 -10.78 39.45 2.90
CA ASN A 40 -9.81 38.98 3.87
C ASN A 40 -8.75 40.07 4.13
N HIS A 41 -8.90 40.76 5.26
CA HIS A 41 -8.01 41.85 5.67
C HIS A 41 -6.85 41.37 6.54
N MET A 42 -6.74 40.06 6.81
CA MET A 42 -5.75 39.51 7.75
C MET A 42 -4.31 39.90 7.42
N HIS A 43 -3.97 39.98 6.12
CA HIS A 43 -2.65 40.45 5.69
C HIS A 43 -2.31 41.86 6.20
N CYS A 44 -3.29 42.78 6.15
CA CYS A 44 -3.12 44.16 6.62
C CYS A 44 -3.19 44.23 8.14
N CYS A 45 -4.19 43.58 8.74
CA CYS A 45 -4.40 43.61 10.20
C CYS A 45 -3.19 43.10 10.98
N LEU A 46 -2.54 42.01 10.54
CA LEU A 46 -1.33 41.48 11.18
C LEU A 46 -0.10 42.35 10.95
N LYS A 47 -0.03 43.03 9.80
CA LYS A 47 1.14 43.82 9.41
C LYS A 47 1.15 45.18 10.10
N GLU A 48 -0.03 45.77 10.31
CA GLU A 48 -0.20 47.12 10.82
C GLU A 48 -0.72 47.16 12.28
N SER A 49 -0.87 45.99 12.93
CA SER A 49 -1.22 45.90 14.34
C SER A 49 -0.24 46.69 15.21
N LYS A 50 -0.74 47.41 16.22
CA LYS A 50 0.11 48.07 17.22
C LYS A 50 0.78 47.04 18.13
N ASP A 51 0.04 46.00 18.48
CA ASP A 51 0.55 44.83 19.19
C ASP A 51 0.01 43.57 18.53
N ARG A 52 0.91 42.75 17.99
CA ARG A 52 0.56 41.54 17.25
C ARG A 52 0.24 40.36 18.18
N ASP A 53 0.73 40.39 19.42
CA ASP A 53 0.50 39.33 20.40
C ASP A 53 -0.91 39.42 20.98
N GLU A 54 -1.46 40.64 21.03
CA GLU A 54 -2.88 40.91 21.34
C GLU A 54 -3.77 40.71 20.11
N ASN A 55 -4.01 39.45 19.73
CA ASN A 55 -4.66 39.07 18.47
C ASN A 55 -6.10 38.53 18.59
N ALA A 56 -6.69 38.54 19.79
CA ALA A 56 -7.98 37.92 20.07
C ALA A 56 -9.13 38.45 19.19
N CYS A 57 -9.03 39.68 18.70
CA CYS A 57 -10.01 40.36 17.85
C CYS A 57 -9.73 40.29 16.34
N PHE A 58 -8.62 39.69 15.90
CA PHE A 58 -8.27 39.63 14.47
C PHE A 58 -9.20 38.76 13.63
N GLY A 59 -10.05 37.92 14.25
CA GLY A 59 -11.15 37.24 13.56
C GLY A 59 -12.04 38.20 12.76
N LEU A 60 -12.24 39.43 13.26
CA LEU A 60 -12.98 40.50 12.57
C LEU A 60 -12.44 40.75 11.16
N CYS A 61 -11.12 40.59 10.95
CA CYS A 61 -10.48 40.81 9.67
C CYS A 61 -10.83 39.76 8.61
N ARG A 62 -11.47 38.65 9.00
CA ARG A 62 -12.01 37.62 8.09
C ARG A 62 -13.51 37.46 8.21
N GLY A 63 -14.19 38.30 8.99
CA GLY A 63 -15.61 38.16 9.26
C GLY A 63 -15.95 37.07 10.28
N GLU A 64 -14.94 36.53 10.96
CA GLU A 64 -15.12 35.55 12.05
C GLU A 64 -15.36 36.33 13.35
N GLY A 65 -16.45 36.04 14.05
CA GLY A 65 -16.74 36.70 15.33
C GLY A 65 -16.03 36.01 16.49
N ILE A 66 -16.71 35.90 17.64
CA ILE A 66 -16.10 35.34 18.87
C ILE A 66 -16.80 34.04 19.28
N ASP A 67 -16.00 32.99 19.46
CA ASP A 67 -16.51 31.63 19.71
C ASP A 67 -16.81 31.34 21.20
N SER A 68 -16.28 32.12 22.15
CA SER A 68 -16.53 31.89 23.58
C SER A 68 -16.53 33.14 24.46
N VAL A 69 -17.36 33.12 25.51
CA VAL A 69 -17.46 34.17 26.55
C VAL A 69 -16.17 34.31 27.36
N ALA A 70 -15.37 33.24 27.47
CA ALA A 70 -14.15 33.20 28.28
C ALA A 70 -12.96 33.98 27.65
N ALA A 71 -13.08 34.43 26.39
CA ALA A 71 -12.08 35.25 25.71
C ALA A 71 -12.44 36.74 25.68
N TRP A 72 -13.52 37.14 26.35
CA TRP A 72 -14.12 38.48 26.22
C TRP A 72 -13.21 39.61 26.73
N ASP A 73 -12.44 39.37 27.79
CA ASP A 73 -11.44 40.30 28.35
C ASP A 73 -10.27 40.52 27.38
N LYS A 74 -9.74 39.44 26.79
CA LYS A 74 -8.68 39.51 25.77
C LYS A 74 -9.17 40.17 24.48
N TYR A 75 -10.42 39.92 24.12
CA TYR A 75 -11.05 40.53 22.96
C TYR A 75 -11.19 42.04 23.13
N GLN A 76 -11.58 42.49 24.33
CA GLN A 76 -11.61 43.90 24.71
C GLN A 76 -10.22 44.54 24.66
N THR A 77 -9.21 43.91 25.25
CA THR A 77 -7.82 44.39 25.21
C THR A 77 -7.32 44.53 23.77
N CYS A 78 -7.55 43.51 22.94
CA CYS A 78 -7.20 43.55 21.52
C CYS A 78 -7.87 44.72 20.79
N LEU A 79 -9.17 44.96 21.01
CA LEU A 79 -9.85 46.08 20.38
C LEU A 79 -9.33 47.43 20.89
N ALA A 80 -9.09 47.59 22.19
CA ALA A 80 -8.50 48.82 22.71
C ALA A 80 -7.14 49.15 22.07
N ILE A 81 -6.33 48.14 21.73
CA ILE A 81 -4.98 48.34 21.17
C ILE A 81 -5.00 48.46 19.65
N ASN A 82 -5.71 47.56 18.96
CA ASN A 82 -5.56 47.33 17.52
C ASN A 82 -6.72 47.85 16.65
N LEU A 83 -7.78 48.41 17.24
CA LEU A 83 -8.96 48.84 16.49
C LEU A 83 -8.65 49.91 15.42
N ASP A 84 -7.90 50.97 15.77
CA ASP A 84 -7.57 52.05 14.82
C ASP A 84 -6.87 51.55 13.53
N PRO A 85 -5.75 50.78 13.59
CA PRO A 85 -5.14 50.24 12.38
C PRO A 85 -6.04 49.23 11.65
N MET A 86 -6.85 48.43 12.37
CA MET A 86 -7.81 47.51 11.74
C MET A 86 -8.87 48.25 10.92
N PHE A 87 -9.43 49.34 11.44
CA PHE A 87 -10.44 50.13 10.71
C PHE A 87 -9.87 50.81 9.46
N LYS A 88 -8.62 51.28 9.53
CA LYS A 88 -7.86 51.75 8.35
C LYS A 88 -7.61 50.65 7.32
N CYS A 89 -7.43 49.40 7.76
CA CYS A 89 -7.34 48.26 6.86
C CYS A 89 -8.68 47.99 6.15
N PHE A 90 -9.81 48.03 6.89
CA PHE A 90 -11.14 47.85 6.30
C PHE A 90 -11.44 48.89 5.21
N GLU A 91 -11.26 50.17 5.54
CA GLU A 91 -11.52 51.28 4.62
C GLU A 91 -10.69 51.16 3.32
N ARG A 92 -9.38 50.90 3.44
CA ARG A 92 -8.52 50.68 2.25
C ARG A 92 -8.91 49.43 1.49
N GLY A 93 -9.23 48.34 2.20
CA GLY A 93 -9.65 47.07 1.62
C GLY A 93 -10.90 47.20 0.76
N TYR A 94 -11.86 48.04 1.18
CA TYR A 94 -13.10 48.26 0.42
C TYR A 94 -12.84 48.88 -0.96
N LEU A 95 -11.79 49.69 -1.08
CA LEU A 95 -11.38 50.34 -2.32
C LEU A 95 -10.47 49.46 -3.20
N ASN A 96 -9.65 48.61 -2.58
CA ASN A 96 -8.49 48.02 -3.25
C ASN A 96 -8.48 46.48 -3.27
N THR A 97 -9.55 45.85 -2.80
CA THR A 97 -9.70 44.39 -2.74
C THR A 97 -11.08 43.99 -3.30
N PRO A 98 -11.15 42.98 -4.17
CA PRO A 98 -12.42 42.47 -4.69
C PRO A 98 -13.24 41.75 -3.60
N THR A 99 -14.56 41.81 -3.73
CA THR A 99 -15.46 40.91 -2.98
C THR A 99 -15.34 39.46 -3.48
N PRO A 100 -15.99 38.47 -2.85
CA PRO A 100 -15.95 37.10 -3.35
C PRO A 100 -16.58 36.97 -4.74
N PRO A 101 -16.12 36.01 -5.56
CA PRO A 101 -16.82 35.60 -6.77
C PRO A 101 -18.25 35.15 -6.44
N GLN A 102 -19.15 35.22 -7.41
CA GLN A 102 -20.57 34.93 -7.20
C GLN A 102 -21.08 33.82 -8.10
N LYS A 103 -22.20 33.18 -7.72
CA LYS A 103 -22.91 32.19 -8.54
C LYS A 103 -22.00 31.03 -8.93
N LEU A 104 -21.18 30.58 -7.99
CA LEU A 104 -20.38 29.36 -8.13
C LEU A 104 -21.33 28.19 -8.36
N LYS A 105 -21.08 27.44 -9.43
CA LYS A 105 -21.84 26.25 -9.77
C LYS A 105 -20.97 25.21 -10.46
N VAL A 106 -21.40 23.96 -10.34
CA VAL A 106 -20.82 22.84 -11.07
C VAL A 106 -21.56 22.73 -12.40
N LEU A 107 -20.83 22.69 -13.51
CA LEU A 107 -21.39 22.57 -14.86
C LEU A 107 -21.44 21.13 -15.35
N ALA A 108 -20.42 20.34 -14.99
CA ALA A 108 -20.29 18.96 -15.41
C ALA A 108 -19.41 18.20 -14.43
N GLU A 109 -19.67 16.92 -14.29
CA GLU A 109 -18.96 15.99 -13.40
C GLU A 109 -18.62 14.73 -14.20
N SER A 110 -17.45 14.15 -13.94
CA SER A 110 -17.05 12.83 -14.43
C SER A 110 -16.73 11.91 -13.25
N THR A 111 -16.14 10.75 -13.54
CA THR A 111 -15.63 9.82 -12.52
C THR A 111 -14.40 10.35 -11.78
N ASP A 112 -13.71 11.35 -12.31
CA ASP A 112 -12.42 11.82 -11.82
C ASP A 112 -12.20 13.33 -11.97
N SER A 113 -13.22 14.07 -12.40
CA SER A 113 -13.14 15.49 -12.68
C SER A 113 -14.46 16.21 -12.44
N ALA A 114 -14.38 17.52 -12.25
CA ALA A 114 -15.54 18.40 -12.17
C ALA A 114 -15.23 19.76 -12.80
N LEU A 115 -16.11 20.26 -13.65
CA LEU A 115 -16.03 21.59 -14.26
C LEU A 115 -16.82 22.58 -13.41
N LEU A 116 -16.11 23.53 -12.79
CA LEU A 116 -16.70 24.62 -12.02
C LEU A 116 -16.71 25.91 -12.82
N THR A 117 -17.72 26.75 -12.61
CA THR A 117 -17.78 28.11 -13.14
C THR A 117 -18.39 29.06 -12.13
N TRP A 118 -18.02 30.34 -12.22
CA TRP A 118 -18.54 31.42 -11.39
C TRP A 118 -18.61 32.72 -12.20
N SER A 119 -19.24 33.73 -11.61
CA SER A 119 -19.22 35.11 -12.09
C SER A 119 -18.16 35.93 -11.32
N PRO A 120 -17.56 36.95 -11.96
CA PRO A 120 -16.63 37.86 -11.27
C PRO A 120 -17.23 38.50 -10.01
N PRO A 121 -16.39 39.02 -9.10
CA PRO A 121 -16.84 39.79 -7.94
C PRO A 121 -17.79 40.94 -8.31
N ALA A 122 -18.84 41.19 -7.51
CA ALA A 122 -19.71 42.36 -7.75
C ALA A 122 -19.01 43.69 -7.53
N VAL A 123 -18.12 43.76 -6.53
CA VAL A 123 -17.37 44.99 -6.21
C VAL A 123 -15.90 44.77 -6.53
N ASN A 124 -15.33 45.77 -7.22
CA ASN A 124 -13.95 45.78 -7.73
C ASN A 124 -13.56 44.55 -8.60
N PRO A 125 -14.39 44.10 -9.57
CA PRO A 125 -14.08 42.92 -10.40
C PRO A 125 -12.77 43.04 -11.18
N ASN A 126 -12.39 44.25 -11.58
CA ASN A 126 -11.16 44.56 -12.29
C ASN A 126 -9.89 44.32 -11.45
N LEU A 127 -10.01 44.25 -10.11
CA LEU A 127 -8.89 43.96 -9.22
C LEU A 127 -8.64 42.45 -9.05
N ALA A 128 -9.60 41.59 -9.44
CA ALA A 128 -9.42 40.14 -9.43
C ALA A 128 -8.49 39.72 -10.59
N HIS A 129 -7.22 39.49 -10.27
CA HIS A 129 -6.20 39.07 -11.24
C HIS A 129 -6.22 37.55 -11.46
N SER A 130 -6.49 36.79 -10.41
CA SER A 130 -6.58 35.33 -10.42
C SER A 130 -7.56 34.83 -9.35
N TYR A 131 -7.88 33.56 -9.43
CA TYR A 131 -8.78 32.88 -8.51
C TYR A 131 -8.07 31.65 -7.91
N HIS A 132 -8.15 31.50 -6.59
CA HIS A 132 -7.80 30.29 -5.89
C HIS A 132 -9.07 29.45 -5.70
N VAL A 133 -9.10 28.27 -6.28
CA VAL A 133 -10.20 27.31 -6.14
C VAL A 133 -9.79 26.29 -5.10
N ILE A 134 -10.48 26.29 -3.96
CA ILE A 134 -10.23 25.41 -2.83
C ILE A 134 -11.22 24.26 -2.94
N CYS A 135 -10.73 23.04 -3.17
CA CYS A 135 -11.53 21.83 -3.25
C CYS A 135 -11.13 20.89 -2.11
N LYS A 136 -12.10 20.40 -1.34
CA LYS A 136 -11.88 19.49 -0.22
C LYS A 136 -12.66 18.20 -0.41
N GLU A 137 -11.98 17.07 -0.27
CA GLU A 137 -12.64 15.77 -0.15
C GLU A 137 -13.32 15.68 1.21
N MET A 138 -14.62 15.38 1.21
CA MET A 138 -15.41 15.33 2.45
C MET A 138 -15.39 13.96 3.12
N ASP A 139 -15.11 12.91 2.34
CA ASP A 139 -15.18 11.54 2.80
C ASP A 139 -13.79 10.93 2.92
N GLY A 140 -13.08 11.11 4.04
CA GLY A 140 -11.77 10.48 4.29
C GLY A 140 -10.78 11.37 5.04
N GLU A 141 -9.49 11.11 4.86
CA GLU A 141 -8.46 12.10 5.21
C GLU A 141 -8.71 13.34 4.35
N THR A 142 -8.95 14.50 4.97
CA THR A 142 -9.29 15.76 4.28
C THR A 142 -8.13 16.20 3.38
N ILE A 143 -8.14 15.76 2.13
CA ILE A 143 -7.20 16.27 1.13
C ILE A 143 -7.78 17.57 0.60
N GLU A 144 -7.14 18.67 0.96
CA GLU A 144 -7.41 20.00 0.40
C GLU A 144 -6.50 20.24 -0.80
N LYS A 145 -7.10 20.57 -1.94
CA LYS A 145 -6.40 20.99 -3.15
C LYS A 145 -6.75 22.44 -3.43
N THR A 146 -5.73 23.27 -3.61
CA THR A 146 -5.89 24.65 -4.06
C THR A 146 -5.34 24.77 -5.47
N LEU A 147 -6.17 25.21 -6.42
CA LEU A 147 -5.80 25.39 -7.82
C LEU A 147 -5.97 26.84 -8.23
N ASP A 148 -5.07 27.31 -9.09
CA ASP A 148 -5.05 28.69 -9.54
C ASP A 148 -5.51 28.81 -10.99
N THR A 149 -6.34 29.80 -11.27
CA THR A 149 -6.75 30.13 -12.65
C THR A 149 -6.98 31.63 -12.80
N ARG A 150 -6.77 32.16 -14.00
CA ARG A 150 -7.19 33.53 -14.38
C ARG A 150 -8.58 33.57 -14.99
N ALA A 151 -9.11 32.43 -15.42
CA ALA A 151 -10.44 32.32 -15.98
C ALA A 151 -11.51 32.17 -14.88
N THR A 152 -12.76 32.49 -15.19
CA THR A 152 -13.92 32.27 -14.29
C THR A 152 -14.52 30.86 -14.39
N LYS A 153 -13.68 29.91 -14.78
CA LYS A 153 -13.98 28.48 -14.86
C LYS A 153 -12.71 27.68 -14.66
N ILE A 154 -12.86 26.48 -14.09
CA ILE A 154 -11.75 25.53 -13.94
C ILE A 154 -12.28 24.11 -14.02
N THR A 155 -11.47 23.21 -14.56
CA THR A 155 -11.71 21.77 -14.45
C THR A 155 -10.83 21.21 -13.35
N LEU A 156 -11.45 20.74 -12.27
CA LEU A 156 -10.80 19.96 -11.23
C LEU A 156 -10.53 18.56 -11.79
N THR A 157 -9.33 18.03 -11.65
CA THR A 157 -8.94 16.71 -12.17
C THR A 157 -8.32 15.85 -11.08
N ALA A 158 -8.14 14.55 -11.36
CA ALA A 158 -7.60 13.58 -10.41
C ALA A 158 -8.39 13.55 -9.10
N LEU A 159 -9.71 13.67 -9.22
CA LEU A 159 -10.66 13.40 -8.14
C LEU A 159 -10.84 11.89 -8.02
N ARG A 160 -11.21 11.41 -6.84
CA ARG A 160 -11.58 10.01 -6.64
C ARG A 160 -12.99 9.80 -7.15
N ALA A 161 -13.22 8.66 -7.78
CA ALA A 161 -14.56 8.23 -8.19
C ALA A 161 -15.41 7.89 -6.97
N ASP A 162 -16.72 8.11 -7.08
CA ASP A 162 -17.70 7.84 -6.04
C ASP A 162 -17.38 8.55 -4.69
N SER A 163 -16.99 9.82 -4.76
CA SER A 163 -16.56 10.59 -3.58
C SER A 163 -17.21 11.97 -3.54
N LYS A 164 -17.54 12.42 -2.32
CA LYS A 164 -18.11 13.75 -2.10
C LYS A 164 -17.02 14.81 -1.96
N TYR A 165 -17.22 15.91 -2.65
CA TYR A 165 -16.34 17.08 -2.61
C TYR A 165 -17.11 18.35 -2.26
N SER A 166 -16.41 19.28 -1.63
CA SER A 166 -16.85 20.66 -1.49
C SER A 166 -15.84 21.60 -2.15
N ALA A 167 -16.33 22.65 -2.81
CA ALA A 167 -15.48 23.63 -3.46
C ALA A 167 -15.92 25.07 -3.19
N SER A 168 -14.96 25.96 -3.01
CA SER A 168 -15.15 27.40 -2.89
C SER A 168 -14.06 28.15 -3.66
N VAL A 169 -14.32 29.41 -4.01
CA VAL A 169 -13.41 30.22 -4.83
C VAL A 169 -13.08 31.52 -4.11
N VAL A 170 -11.80 31.88 -4.11
CA VAL A 170 -11.28 33.13 -3.57
C VAL A 170 -10.70 33.97 -4.70
N ALA A 171 -11.12 35.24 -4.81
CA ALA A 171 -10.52 36.19 -5.73
C ALA A 171 -9.21 36.74 -5.15
N VAL A 172 -8.20 36.90 -6.01
CA VAL A 172 -6.84 37.28 -5.62
C VAL A 172 -6.38 38.44 -6.48
N THR A 173 -5.79 39.45 -5.84
CA THR A 173 -5.22 40.62 -6.53
C THR A 173 -3.88 40.30 -7.18
N ARG A 174 -3.43 41.19 -8.09
CA ARG A 174 -2.17 41.02 -8.84
C ARG A 174 -0.92 40.87 -7.97
N ASP A 175 -0.92 41.47 -6.78
CA ASP A 175 0.20 41.37 -5.82
C ASP A 175 0.16 40.07 -4.98
N GLY A 176 -0.90 39.25 -5.09
CA GLY A 176 -1.05 37.98 -4.36
C GLY A 176 -1.35 38.10 -2.87
N HIS A 177 -1.27 39.31 -2.31
CA HIS A 177 -1.40 39.58 -0.88
C HIS A 177 -2.84 39.87 -0.44
N ARG A 178 -3.65 40.49 -1.31
CA ARG A 178 -5.05 40.81 -1.00
C ARG A 178 -5.98 39.80 -1.63
N ARG A 179 -6.98 39.38 -0.86
CA ARG A 179 -7.87 38.29 -1.21
C ARG A 179 -9.28 38.58 -0.75
N SER A 180 -10.27 38.11 -1.49
CA SER A 180 -11.62 38.02 -0.96
C SER A 180 -11.69 36.95 0.14
N LEU A 181 -12.81 36.90 0.85
CA LEU A 181 -13.24 35.68 1.53
C LEU A 181 -13.68 34.63 0.48
N PRO A 182 -13.81 33.35 0.88
CA PRO A 182 -14.37 32.32 0.01
C PRO A 182 -15.79 32.68 -0.46
N SER A 183 -16.12 32.30 -1.69
CA SER A 183 -17.49 32.30 -2.19
C SER A 183 -18.38 31.34 -1.40
N GLU A 184 -19.66 31.27 -1.77
CA GLU A 184 -20.51 30.14 -1.41
C GLU A 184 -19.83 28.80 -1.75
N THR A 185 -20.08 27.79 -0.92
CA THR A 185 -19.51 26.46 -1.10
C THR A 185 -20.48 25.59 -1.88
N VAL A 186 -20.03 25.05 -3.01
CA VAL A 186 -20.77 24.03 -3.76
C VAL A 186 -20.36 22.64 -3.31
N HIS A 187 -21.33 21.74 -3.26
CA HIS A 187 -21.11 20.34 -2.96
C HIS A 187 -21.43 19.53 -4.21
N PHE A 188 -20.58 18.57 -4.54
CA PHE A 188 -20.78 17.71 -5.70
C PHE A 188 -20.24 16.31 -5.44
N HIS A 189 -20.63 15.38 -6.31
CA HIS A 189 -20.25 13.98 -6.21
C HIS A 189 -19.67 13.53 -7.55
N THR A 190 -18.50 12.92 -7.54
CA THR A 190 -17.98 12.27 -8.75
C THR A 190 -18.80 11.03 -9.07
N ALA A 191 -18.94 10.73 -10.36
CA ALA A 191 -19.61 9.51 -10.78
C ALA A 191 -18.87 8.27 -10.28
N GLY A 192 -19.60 7.20 -9.98
CA GLY A 192 -19.00 5.95 -9.55
C GLY A 192 -18.51 5.08 -10.71
N VAL A 193 -17.63 4.14 -10.37
CA VAL A 193 -17.11 3.14 -11.32
C VAL A 193 -17.21 1.75 -10.71
N ALA A 194 -17.26 0.73 -11.57
CA ALA A 194 -17.19 -0.66 -11.12
C ALA A 194 -15.90 -0.92 -10.32
N PRO A 195 -15.88 -1.91 -9.42
CA PRO A 195 -14.66 -2.36 -8.76
C PRO A 195 -13.55 -2.67 -9.76
N ARG A 196 -12.28 -2.54 -9.37
CA ARG A 196 -11.16 -3.04 -10.18
C ARG A 196 -10.68 -4.36 -9.61
N VAL A 197 -10.98 -5.47 -10.29
CA VAL A 197 -10.60 -6.81 -9.85
C VAL A 197 -9.34 -7.26 -10.58
N SER A 198 -8.41 -7.86 -9.84
CA SER A 198 -7.25 -8.55 -10.39
C SER A 198 -7.02 -9.89 -9.70
N ALA A 199 -6.58 -10.87 -10.47
CA ALA A 199 -6.11 -12.13 -9.93
C ALA A 199 -4.81 -11.89 -9.15
N TYR A 200 -4.64 -12.56 -8.01
CA TYR A 200 -3.34 -12.57 -7.33
C TYR A 200 -2.29 -13.27 -8.20
N ARG A 201 -2.68 -14.37 -8.83
CA ARG A 201 -1.95 -15.07 -9.90
C ARG A 201 -2.91 -15.53 -10.98
N GLU A 202 -2.55 -15.28 -12.23
CA GLU A 202 -3.35 -15.66 -13.39
C GLU A 202 -3.33 -17.16 -13.67
N THR A 203 -2.22 -17.84 -13.36
CA THR A 203 -2.09 -19.30 -13.48
C THR A 203 -1.51 -19.87 -12.20
N ILE A 204 -2.17 -20.90 -11.66
CA ILE A 204 -1.73 -21.65 -10.49
C ILE A 204 -1.53 -23.09 -10.93
N ALA A 205 -0.30 -23.59 -10.80
CA ALA A 205 0.05 -24.96 -11.11
C ALA A 205 0.23 -25.74 -9.81
N ILE A 206 -0.55 -26.80 -9.59
CA ILE A 206 -0.47 -27.64 -8.38
C ILE A 206 -0.48 -29.14 -8.77
N PRO A 207 0.15 -30.04 -8.00
CA PRO A 207 0.12 -31.47 -8.28
C PRO A 207 -1.32 -32.02 -8.30
N LYS A 208 -1.56 -33.01 -9.18
CA LYS A 208 -2.88 -33.64 -9.35
C LYS A 208 -3.45 -34.24 -8.06
N HIS A 209 -2.58 -34.68 -7.15
CA HIS A 209 -2.95 -35.35 -5.91
C HIS A 209 -2.81 -34.46 -4.66
N ALA A 210 -2.66 -33.15 -4.84
CA ALA A 210 -2.63 -32.23 -3.71
C ALA A 210 -3.96 -32.28 -2.95
N LYS A 211 -3.91 -32.10 -1.62
CA LYS A 211 -5.10 -32.18 -0.76
C LYS A 211 -6.01 -30.96 -0.89
N SER A 212 -5.43 -29.80 -1.14
CA SER A 212 -6.13 -28.51 -1.23
C SER A 212 -5.39 -27.54 -2.14
N VAL A 213 -6.11 -26.53 -2.63
CA VAL A 213 -5.54 -25.36 -3.31
C VAL A 213 -6.28 -24.10 -2.87
N THR A 214 -5.60 -22.95 -2.90
CA THR A 214 -6.23 -21.65 -2.66
C THR A 214 -6.01 -20.73 -3.85
N LEU A 215 -7.10 -20.17 -4.36
CA LEU A 215 -7.09 -19.10 -5.35
C LEU A 215 -7.36 -17.77 -4.64
N ALA A 216 -6.85 -16.66 -5.19
CA ALA A 216 -7.03 -15.36 -4.57
C ALA A 216 -7.18 -14.24 -5.60
N CYS A 217 -8.05 -13.28 -5.31
CA CYS A 217 -8.20 -12.04 -6.05
C CYS A 217 -8.02 -10.83 -5.13
N ARG A 218 -7.51 -9.75 -5.72
CA ARG A 218 -7.40 -8.43 -5.11
C ARG A 218 -8.32 -7.47 -5.82
N MET A 219 -8.89 -6.55 -5.07
CA MET A 219 -9.90 -5.64 -5.59
C MET A 219 -9.64 -4.24 -5.06
N GLN A 220 -9.73 -3.24 -5.92
CA GLN A 220 -9.78 -1.83 -5.52
C GLN A 220 -11.23 -1.37 -5.62
N MET A 221 -11.74 -0.86 -4.51
CA MET A 221 -13.11 -0.36 -4.43
C MET A 221 -13.05 1.17 -4.43
N PRO A 222 -13.57 1.82 -5.48
CA PRO A 222 -13.67 3.26 -5.53
C PRO A 222 -14.70 3.74 -4.50
N GLY A 223 -14.54 4.99 -4.09
CA GLY A 223 -15.51 5.68 -3.26
C GLY A 223 -15.54 5.36 -1.77
N THR A 224 -16.44 6.07 -1.13
CA THR A 224 -16.58 6.19 0.33
C THR A 224 -17.99 5.90 0.83
N ILE A 225 -18.98 5.98 -0.06
CA ILE A 225 -20.39 6.17 0.31
C ILE A 225 -21.20 4.86 0.19
N HIS A 226 -20.75 3.84 -0.53
CA HIS A 226 -21.61 2.70 -0.86
C HIS A 226 -21.25 1.34 -0.24
N ARG A 227 -22.29 0.47 -0.22
CA ARG A 227 -22.40 -0.84 0.45
C ARG A 227 -21.22 -1.76 0.15
N ALA A 228 -20.99 -2.73 1.05
CA ALA A 228 -20.06 -3.83 0.82
C ALA A 228 -20.36 -4.46 -0.55
N ALA A 229 -19.38 -4.41 -1.45
CA ALA A 229 -19.55 -4.99 -2.77
C ALA A 229 -19.77 -6.50 -2.68
N ARG A 230 -20.58 -6.99 -3.62
CA ARG A 230 -20.84 -8.41 -3.74
C ARG A 230 -19.68 -9.05 -4.48
N VAL A 231 -19.06 -10.04 -3.84
CA VAL A 231 -18.01 -10.87 -4.41
C VAL A 231 -18.53 -12.27 -4.65
N GLU A 232 -18.36 -12.77 -5.87
CA GLU A 232 -18.78 -14.10 -6.30
C GLU A 232 -17.60 -14.84 -6.96
N TRP A 233 -17.55 -16.16 -6.76
CA TRP A 233 -16.64 -17.05 -7.47
C TRP A 233 -17.43 -17.98 -8.39
N LYS A 234 -16.90 -18.15 -9.60
CA LYS A 234 -17.48 -19.02 -10.63
C LYS A 234 -16.40 -19.87 -11.26
N LYS A 235 -16.77 -21.01 -11.84
CA LYS A 235 -15.89 -21.86 -12.63
C LYS A 235 -16.45 -22.04 -14.03
N VAL A 236 -15.59 -22.08 -15.03
CA VAL A 236 -15.99 -22.45 -16.40
C VAL A 236 -16.45 -23.90 -16.41
N ASP A 237 -17.67 -24.13 -16.88
CA ASP A 237 -18.09 -25.44 -17.37
C ASP A 237 -17.48 -25.65 -18.76
N GLU A 238 -16.64 -26.67 -18.91
CA GLU A 238 -15.89 -26.92 -20.15
C GLU A 238 -16.80 -27.32 -21.31
N ASN A 239 -17.98 -27.89 -21.03
CA ASN A 239 -18.92 -28.31 -22.08
C ASN A 239 -19.67 -27.12 -22.69
N SER A 240 -20.16 -26.19 -21.86
CA SER A 240 -20.92 -25.02 -22.31
C SER A 240 -20.07 -23.76 -22.54
N GLY A 241 -18.84 -23.73 -22.00
CA GLY A 241 -17.97 -22.55 -21.96
C GLY A 241 -18.49 -21.42 -21.05
N ARG A 242 -19.53 -21.67 -20.25
CA ARG A 242 -20.15 -20.67 -19.38
C ARG A 242 -19.59 -20.76 -17.96
N PHE A 243 -19.62 -19.63 -17.25
CA PHE A 243 -19.24 -19.57 -15.85
C PHE A 243 -20.42 -19.93 -14.95
N GLU A 244 -20.25 -20.99 -14.16
CA GLU A 244 -21.23 -21.49 -13.20
C GLU A 244 -20.83 -21.13 -11.78
N THR A 245 -21.83 -20.91 -10.91
CA THR A 245 -21.60 -20.62 -9.49
C THR A 245 -21.08 -21.85 -8.78
N LEU A 246 -20.10 -21.65 -7.90
CA LEU A 246 -19.58 -22.71 -7.05
C LEU A 246 -20.57 -23.04 -5.94
N ASN A 247 -20.91 -24.32 -5.80
CA ASN A 247 -21.77 -24.85 -4.74
C ASN A 247 -21.11 -26.04 -4.05
N GLY A 248 -21.30 -26.16 -2.74
CA GLY A 248 -20.84 -27.30 -1.95
C GLY A 248 -19.82 -26.94 -0.87
N GLU A 249 -19.75 -27.79 0.15
CA GLU A 249 -18.95 -27.57 1.36
C GLU A 249 -17.43 -27.64 1.13
N ARG A 250 -16.99 -28.16 -0.02
CA ARG A 250 -15.56 -28.22 -0.40
C ARG A 250 -14.96 -26.85 -0.73
N TYR A 251 -15.81 -25.86 -1.00
CA TYR A 251 -15.41 -24.50 -1.36
C TYR A 251 -15.56 -23.57 -0.16
N SER A 252 -14.45 -23.05 0.35
CA SER A 252 -14.42 -22.10 1.46
C SER A 252 -13.97 -20.72 0.98
N LEU A 253 -14.81 -19.71 1.21
CA LEU A 253 -14.55 -18.34 0.77
C LEU A 253 -14.17 -17.45 1.96
N VAL A 254 -13.11 -16.67 1.81
CA VAL A 254 -12.72 -15.65 2.80
C VAL A 254 -12.64 -14.29 2.12
N ASN A 255 -13.47 -13.34 2.55
CA ASN A 255 -13.50 -11.98 2.05
C ASN A 255 -13.16 -11.01 3.17
N TYR A 256 -12.23 -10.07 2.93
CA TYR A 256 -11.89 -9.05 3.91
C TYR A 256 -11.31 -7.79 3.27
N VAL A 257 -11.36 -6.68 4.03
CA VAL A 257 -10.70 -5.42 3.67
C VAL A 257 -9.22 -5.54 4.07
N SER A 258 -8.32 -5.48 3.09
CA SER A 258 -6.87 -5.51 3.34
C SER A 258 -6.29 -4.12 3.62
N SER A 259 -6.94 -3.05 3.15
CA SER A 259 -6.58 -1.67 3.47
C SER A 259 -7.80 -0.77 3.42
N HIS A 260 -7.98 0.05 4.45
CA HIS A 260 -9.02 1.08 4.50
C HIS A 260 -8.61 2.40 3.85
N ARG A 261 -7.33 2.54 3.45
CA ARG A 261 -6.87 3.69 2.66
C ARG A 261 -7.57 3.70 1.32
N GLN A 262 -7.87 4.87 0.80
CA GLN A 262 -8.60 5.02 -0.45
C GLN A 262 -7.67 5.03 -1.68
N PRO A 263 -8.04 4.32 -2.77
CA PRO A 263 -9.22 3.44 -2.89
C PRO A 263 -9.09 2.21 -1.97
N ARG A 264 -10.20 1.78 -1.33
CA ARG A 264 -10.15 0.68 -0.36
C ARG A 264 -9.72 -0.61 -1.06
N HIS A 265 -8.83 -1.37 -0.43
CA HIS A 265 -8.36 -2.64 -0.97
C HIS A 265 -9.06 -3.81 -0.29
N TYR A 266 -9.56 -4.74 -1.09
CA TYR A 266 -10.23 -5.94 -0.66
C TYR A 266 -9.52 -7.17 -1.20
N VAL A 267 -9.62 -8.26 -0.45
CA VAL A 267 -9.12 -9.57 -0.82
C VAL A 267 -10.26 -10.56 -0.72
N SER A 268 -10.34 -11.43 -1.72
CA SER A 268 -11.20 -12.60 -1.72
C SER A 268 -10.36 -13.82 -2.01
N THR A 269 -10.47 -14.86 -1.18
CA THR A 269 -9.82 -16.15 -1.43
C THR A 269 -10.85 -17.26 -1.52
N LEU A 270 -10.54 -18.25 -2.34
CA LEU A 270 -11.31 -19.48 -2.53
C LEU A 270 -10.38 -20.66 -2.22
N GLN A 271 -10.64 -21.36 -1.12
CA GLN A 271 -10.00 -22.63 -0.82
C GLN A 271 -10.85 -23.78 -1.34
N ILE A 272 -10.24 -24.72 -2.05
CA ILE A 272 -10.86 -25.95 -2.53
C ILE A 272 -10.26 -27.11 -1.73
N LYS A 273 -11.08 -27.84 -0.97
CA LYS A 273 -10.63 -28.97 -0.15
C LYS A 273 -11.77 -29.98 0.12
N PRO A 274 -11.60 -31.30 -0.14
CA PRO A 274 -10.47 -31.92 -0.83
C PRO A 274 -10.44 -31.54 -2.32
N LEU A 275 -9.25 -31.36 -2.91
CA LEU A 275 -9.07 -31.10 -4.34
C LEU A 275 -9.36 -32.37 -5.17
N GLN A 276 -10.08 -32.20 -6.28
CA GLN A 276 -10.45 -33.28 -7.21
C GLN A 276 -9.90 -33.01 -8.62
N VAL A 277 -9.84 -34.05 -9.46
CA VAL A 277 -9.34 -33.95 -10.85
C VAL A 277 -10.22 -33.01 -11.67
N ASP A 278 -11.52 -33.00 -11.41
CA ASP A 278 -12.46 -32.14 -12.12
C ASP A 278 -12.40 -30.69 -11.63
N ASP A 279 -11.66 -30.35 -10.56
CA ASP A 279 -11.51 -28.95 -10.14
C ASP A 279 -10.51 -28.18 -11.01
N PHE A 280 -9.61 -28.86 -11.74
CA PHE A 280 -8.72 -28.17 -12.68
C PHE A 280 -9.55 -27.47 -13.78
N GLY A 281 -9.09 -26.29 -14.22
CA GLY A 281 -9.84 -25.44 -15.14
C GLY A 281 -9.71 -23.95 -14.83
N THR A 282 -10.64 -23.14 -15.35
CA THR A 282 -10.62 -21.69 -15.19
C THR A 282 -11.68 -21.22 -14.20
N TYR A 283 -11.26 -20.42 -13.23
CA TYR A 283 -12.11 -19.78 -12.23
C TYR A 283 -12.18 -18.29 -12.48
N ARG A 284 -13.29 -17.66 -12.10
CA ARG A 284 -13.50 -16.22 -12.18
C ARG A 284 -13.99 -15.69 -10.85
N CYS A 285 -13.28 -14.69 -10.33
CA CYS A 285 -13.77 -13.87 -9.24
C CYS A 285 -14.43 -12.63 -9.82
N VAL A 286 -15.65 -12.33 -9.39
CA VAL A 286 -16.43 -11.17 -9.84
C VAL A 286 -16.69 -10.29 -8.63
N ALA A 287 -16.45 -8.99 -8.76
CA ALA A 287 -16.89 -7.99 -7.79
C ALA A 287 -17.86 -7.03 -8.46
N SER A 288 -18.93 -6.69 -7.76
CA SER A 288 -19.97 -5.80 -8.26
C SER A 288 -20.39 -4.76 -7.23
N ASN A 289 -20.64 -3.54 -7.70
CA ASN A 289 -21.28 -2.45 -6.97
C ASN A 289 -22.41 -1.87 -7.82
N ASP A 290 -23.04 -0.79 -7.35
CA ASP A 290 -24.19 -0.15 -8.01
C ASP A 290 -23.84 0.45 -9.39
N PHE A 291 -22.55 0.58 -9.71
CA PHE A 291 -22.04 1.16 -10.97
C PHE A 291 -21.55 0.11 -11.97
N GLY A 292 -21.57 -1.18 -11.61
CA GLY A 292 -21.24 -2.27 -12.50
C GLY A 292 -20.39 -3.35 -11.84
N SER A 293 -19.81 -4.20 -12.68
CA SER A 293 -19.01 -5.34 -12.25
C SER A 293 -17.68 -5.42 -12.99
N SER A 294 -16.66 -5.93 -12.31
CA SER A 294 -15.39 -6.33 -12.91
C SER A 294 -15.03 -7.73 -12.41
N SER A 295 -14.14 -8.39 -13.14
CA SER A 295 -13.75 -9.76 -12.85
C SER A 295 -12.32 -10.05 -13.27
N ALA A 296 -11.72 -11.07 -12.65
CA ALA A 296 -10.44 -11.62 -13.08
C ALA A 296 -10.51 -13.15 -13.15
N ASP A 297 -9.77 -13.71 -14.11
CA ASP A 297 -9.73 -15.13 -14.37
C ASP A 297 -8.44 -15.75 -13.82
N ILE A 298 -8.55 -16.94 -13.25
CA ILE A 298 -7.46 -17.71 -12.67
C ILE A 298 -7.51 -19.12 -13.25
N ARG A 299 -6.42 -19.55 -13.89
CA ARG A 299 -6.30 -20.88 -14.49
C ARG A 299 -5.60 -21.83 -13.52
N LEU A 300 -6.32 -22.83 -13.03
CA LEU A 300 -5.79 -23.92 -12.21
C LEU A 300 -5.36 -25.08 -13.11
N VAL A 301 -4.05 -25.36 -13.15
CA VAL A 301 -3.47 -26.38 -14.02
C VAL A 301 -2.71 -27.45 -13.24
N VAL A 302 -2.63 -28.65 -13.81
CA VAL A 302 -1.86 -29.74 -13.22
C VAL A 302 -0.38 -29.46 -13.39
N ARG A 303 0.36 -29.51 -12.28
CA ARG A 303 1.82 -29.56 -12.31
C ARG A 303 2.28 -31.02 -12.35
N MET A 304 3.03 -31.37 -13.39
CA MET A 304 3.58 -32.71 -13.57
C MET A 304 4.94 -32.89 -12.87
N GLN A 305 5.80 -31.88 -12.95
CA GLN A 305 7.15 -31.91 -12.36
C GLN A 305 7.61 -30.49 -12.04
N THR A 306 8.61 -30.40 -11.17
CA THR A 306 9.31 -29.15 -10.90
C THR A 306 10.45 -28.96 -11.90
N MET A 307 10.55 -27.78 -12.50
CA MET A 307 11.62 -27.48 -13.45
C MET A 307 12.90 -27.09 -12.71
N ALA A 308 14.04 -27.57 -13.22
CA ALA A 308 15.34 -27.17 -12.70
C ALA A 308 15.61 -25.69 -12.99
N ALA A 309 16.11 -24.96 -11.99
CA ALA A 309 16.61 -23.61 -12.20
C ALA A 309 17.96 -23.64 -12.96
N SER A 310 18.43 -22.47 -13.41
CA SER A 310 19.76 -22.37 -14.06
C SER A 310 20.93 -22.45 -13.07
N LYS A 311 20.65 -22.28 -11.77
CA LYS A 311 21.63 -22.36 -10.68
C LYS A 311 21.02 -23.18 -9.53
N PRO A 312 21.85 -23.89 -8.75
CA PRO A 312 21.36 -24.64 -7.60
C PRO A 312 20.80 -23.69 -6.53
N PRO A 313 19.81 -24.14 -5.74
CA PRO A 313 19.27 -23.37 -4.61
C PRO A 313 20.37 -22.97 -3.62
N GLU A 314 20.38 -21.72 -3.15
CA GLU A 314 21.30 -21.25 -2.11
C GLU A 314 21.11 -22.08 -0.82
N SER A 315 22.20 -22.35 -0.08
CA SER A 315 22.06 -23.03 1.21
C SER A 315 21.40 -22.10 2.23
N LEU A 316 20.62 -22.67 3.16
CA LEU A 316 20.00 -21.91 4.24
C LEU A 316 21.03 -21.12 5.05
N TYR A 317 22.19 -21.71 5.31
CA TYR A 317 23.32 -21.08 5.96
C TYR A 317 23.82 -19.83 5.21
N ALA A 318 24.10 -19.95 3.91
CA ALA A 318 24.59 -18.84 3.10
C ALA A 318 23.58 -17.68 3.04
N CYS A 319 22.29 -18.00 2.88
CA CYS A 319 21.26 -16.98 2.94
C CYS A 319 21.21 -16.29 4.32
N CYS A 320 21.25 -17.04 5.42
CA CYS A 320 21.23 -16.45 6.76
C CYS A 320 22.41 -15.52 7.03
N GLN A 321 23.61 -15.87 6.55
CA GLN A 321 24.77 -15.00 6.61
C GLN A 321 24.53 -13.70 5.82
N ARG A 322 23.99 -13.82 4.61
CA ARG A 322 23.63 -12.67 3.76
C ARG A 322 22.57 -11.78 4.41
N GLN A 323 21.61 -12.36 5.12
CA GLN A 323 20.60 -11.63 5.91
C GLN A 323 21.13 -11.08 7.25
N ARG A 324 22.38 -11.41 7.61
CA ARG A 324 23.04 -10.99 8.85
C ARG A 324 22.22 -11.35 10.09
N ILE A 325 21.80 -12.62 10.20
CA ILE A 325 21.16 -13.13 11.41
C ILE A 325 22.19 -13.15 12.54
N ARG A 326 21.88 -12.51 13.67
CA ARG A 326 22.82 -12.37 14.80
C ARG A 326 23.11 -13.71 15.48
N SER A 327 24.31 -13.86 16.05
CA SER A 327 24.58 -14.91 17.02
C SER A 327 23.86 -14.59 18.35
N PRO A 328 23.28 -15.57 19.08
CA PRO A 328 23.26 -17.02 18.80
C PRO A 328 22.10 -17.47 17.89
N CYS A 329 21.26 -16.56 17.40
CA CYS A 329 20.09 -16.87 16.55
C CYS A 329 20.46 -17.59 15.25
N ALA A 330 21.64 -17.31 14.68
CA ALA A 330 22.14 -17.97 13.47
C ALA A 330 22.31 -19.50 13.63
N ALA A 331 22.26 -20.04 14.85
CA ALA A 331 22.27 -21.48 15.10
C ALA A 331 21.10 -22.23 14.44
N ILE A 332 19.98 -21.55 14.17
CA ILE A 332 18.85 -22.13 13.42
C ILE A 332 19.19 -22.35 11.93
N CYS A 333 20.26 -21.74 11.42
CA CYS A 333 20.63 -21.82 10.01
C CYS A 333 21.57 -22.99 9.67
N GLY A 334 21.98 -23.75 10.70
CA GLY A 334 22.97 -24.81 10.57
C GLY A 334 24.40 -24.28 10.38
N SER A 335 25.23 -25.08 9.72
CA SER A 335 26.62 -24.76 9.40
C SER A 335 26.93 -25.15 7.96
N GLU A 336 27.86 -24.44 7.31
CA GLU A 336 28.30 -24.78 5.95
C GLU A 336 29.03 -26.13 5.87
N TYR A 337 29.76 -26.50 6.94
CA TYR A 337 30.60 -27.71 7.00
C TYR A 337 30.60 -28.37 8.39
N GLY A 338 30.53 -29.70 8.45
CA GLY A 338 30.83 -30.52 9.64
C GLY A 338 29.63 -31.16 10.37
N LYS A 339 29.93 -32.04 11.35
CA LYS A 339 28.97 -32.89 12.11
C LYS A 339 27.94 -32.13 13.01
N ARG A 340 27.91 -30.79 12.95
CA ARG A 340 27.02 -29.91 13.76
C ARG A 340 25.94 -29.24 12.90
N ALA A 341 25.56 -29.87 11.78
CA ALA A 341 24.66 -29.32 10.78
C ALA A 341 23.16 -29.34 11.14
N SER A 342 22.78 -29.91 12.29
CA SER A 342 21.38 -29.93 12.74
C SER A 342 20.87 -28.52 13.08
N LEU A 343 19.73 -28.14 12.50
CA LEU A 343 19.01 -26.90 12.84
C LEU A 343 18.73 -26.86 14.36
N ARG A 344 19.29 -25.89 15.08
CA ARG A 344 19.08 -25.77 16.54
C ARG A 344 17.95 -24.81 16.84
N ALA A 345 16.72 -25.25 16.59
CA ALA A 345 15.51 -24.48 16.90
C ALA A 345 15.43 -24.08 18.38
N GLU A 346 15.88 -24.96 19.29
CA GLU A 346 15.93 -24.68 20.74
C GLU A 346 16.79 -23.45 21.07
N ALA A 347 17.95 -23.30 20.43
CA ALA A 347 18.81 -22.14 20.63
C ALA A 347 18.13 -20.84 20.17
N PHE A 348 17.28 -20.92 19.14
CA PHE A 348 16.52 -19.77 18.66
C PHE A 348 15.45 -19.34 19.67
N ILE A 349 14.72 -20.30 20.23
CA ILE A 349 13.66 -20.06 21.23
C ILE A 349 14.27 -19.55 22.53
N ASN A 350 15.30 -20.23 23.05
CA ASN A 350 15.93 -19.93 24.34
C ASN A 350 16.59 -18.54 24.36
N ASN A 351 17.04 -18.04 23.21
CA ASN A 351 17.69 -16.73 23.08
C ASN A 351 16.75 -15.62 22.56
N ARG A 352 15.43 -15.84 22.60
CA ARG A 352 14.38 -14.86 22.21
C ARG A 352 14.65 -14.24 20.83
N CYS A 353 14.94 -15.07 19.85
CA CYS A 353 15.32 -14.62 18.51
C CYS A 353 14.14 -14.26 17.59
N TYR A 354 12.93 -14.08 18.13
CA TYR A 354 11.71 -13.80 17.36
C TYR A 354 11.85 -12.57 16.44
N ASP A 355 12.68 -11.60 16.83
CA ASP A 355 13.02 -10.42 16.03
C ASP A 355 13.77 -10.72 14.73
N GLN A 356 14.41 -11.89 14.63
CA GLN A 356 15.16 -12.34 13.45
C GLN A 356 14.39 -13.37 12.61
N MET A 357 13.18 -13.77 13.02
CA MET A 357 12.46 -14.86 12.38
C MET A 357 12.02 -14.52 10.96
N SER A 358 11.68 -13.26 10.70
CA SER A 358 11.35 -12.80 9.35
C SER A 358 12.54 -12.95 8.38
N LYS A 359 13.76 -12.66 8.85
CA LYS A 359 15.00 -12.87 8.07
C LYS A 359 15.26 -14.35 7.79
N PHE A 360 14.97 -15.21 8.76
CA PHE A 360 15.07 -16.66 8.60
C PHE A 360 14.04 -17.17 7.58
N LEU A 361 12.77 -16.76 7.69
CA LEU A 361 11.72 -17.13 6.73
C LEU A 361 12.02 -16.67 5.31
N ALA A 362 12.64 -15.50 5.14
CA ALA A 362 13.10 -15.03 3.83
C ALA A 362 14.15 -15.97 3.20
N CYS A 363 14.83 -16.79 4.01
CA CYS A 363 15.78 -17.81 3.54
C CYS A 363 15.16 -19.20 3.34
N THR A 364 13.91 -19.42 3.77
CA THR A 364 13.18 -20.68 3.53
C THR A 364 12.31 -20.61 2.28
N ILE A 365 12.28 -19.48 1.57
CA ILE A 365 11.74 -19.39 0.22
C ILE A 365 12.73 -20.12 -0.70
N VAL A 366 12.61 -21.45 -0.73
CA VAL A 366 13.39 -22.29 -1.62
C VAL A 366 12.59 -22.33 -2.92
N ASP A 367 13.17 -21.75 -3.96
CA ASP A 367 12.69 -21.66 -5.34
C ASP A 367 11.64 -20.58 -5.64
N GLU A 368 12.12 -19.42 -6.10
CA GLU A 368 11.32 -18.32 -6.71
C GLU A 368 10.37 -18.80 -7.84
N ILE A 369 10.56 -20.02 -8.36
CA ILE A 369 9.87 -20.56 -9.53
C ILE A 369 8.72 -21.51 -9.17
N VAL A 370 8.73 -22.13 -7.98
CA VAL A 370 8.01 -23.41 -7.80
C VAL A 370 6.87 -23.34 -6.79
N VAL A 371 6.98 -22.64 -5.65
CA VAL A 371 5.90 -22.69 -4.64
C VAL A 371 5.44 -21.28 -4.29
N ASP A 372 4.29 -20.90 -4.84
CA ASP A 372 3.61 -19.66 -4.48
C ASP A 372 2.63 -19.90 -3.32
N GLU A 373 3.00 -19.41 -2.16
CA GLU A 373 2.19 -19.49 -0.93
C GLU A 373 1.36 -18.24 -0.69
N GLY A 374 1.44 -17.25 -1.57
CA GLY A 374 0.81 -15.95 -1.39
C GLY A 374 -0.71 -16.03 -1.28
N ALA A 375 -1.37 -16.95 -2.01
CA ALA A 375 -2.80 -17.18 -1.87
C ALA A 375 -3.18 -17.76 -0.50
N CYS A 376 -2.35 -18.66 0.06
CA CYS A 376 -2.53 -19.16 1.43
C CYS A 376 -2.30 -18.03 2.46
N CYS A 377 -1.26 -17.22 2.28
CA CYS A 377 -1.00 -16.07 3.14
C CYS A 377 -2.15 -15.06 3.12
N LEU A 378 -2.74 -14.79 1.95
CA LEU A 378 -3.94 -13.97 1.82
C LEU A 378 -5.14 -14.60 2.55
N ARG A 379 -5.35 -15.93 2.44
CA ARG A 379 -6.39 -16.64 3.21
C ARG A 379 -6.21 -16.46 4.72
N ASN A 380 -4.96 -16.44 5.18
CA ASN A 380 -4.58 -16.17 6.56
C ASN A 380 -4.40 -14.67 6.92
N LYS A 381 -4.90 -13.76 6.05
CA LYS A 381 -4.90 -12.31 6.28
C LYS A 381 -3.51 -11.69 6.50
N VAL A 382 -2.46 -12.30 5.96
CA VAL A 382 -1.12 -11.70 5.95
C VAL A 382 -1.17 -10.38 5.14
N PRO A 383 -0.70 -9.25 5.69
CA PRO A 383 -0.79 -7.96 5.04
C PRO A 383 -0.05 -7.93 3.70
N THR A 384 -0.56 -7.14 2.75
CA THR A 384 0.01 -7.01 1.40
C THR A 384 1.51 -6.69 1.42
N LEU A 385 1.94 -5.80 2.31
CA LEU A 385 3.34 -5.44 2.49
C LEU A 385 4.22 -6.65 2.82
N CYS A 386 3.70 -7.66 3.51
CA CYS A 386 4.46 -8.84 3.97
C CYS A 386 4.43 -10.02 2.99
N LEU A 387 3.63 -9.96 1.92
CA LEU A 387 3.50 -11.06 0.95
C LEU A 387 4.77 -11.43 0.17
N PRO A 388 5.77 -10.53 -0.03
CA PRO A 388 7.10 -10.93 -0.47
C PRO A 388 7.73 -12.07 0.34
N LEU A 389 7.36 -12.26 1.61
CA LEU A 389 7.79 -13.38 2.45
C LEU A 389 7.08 -14.70 2.13
N CYS A 390 5.96 -14.64 1.43
CA CYS A 390 5.14 -15.78 1.05
C CYS A 390 5.48 -16.26 -0.36
N ASP A 391 5.49 -15.34 -1.33
CA ASP A 391 5.58 -15.67 -2.76
C ASP A 391 6.93 -15.35 -3.41
N GLY A 392 7.90 -14.83 -2.63
CA GLY A 392 9.22 -14.46 -3.15
C GLY A 392 9.21 -13.23 -4.08
N SER A 393 8.09 -12.51 -4.20
CA SER A 393 8.02 -11.28 -4.98
C SER A 393 8.98 -10.22 -4.42
N THR A 394 9.46 -9.33 -5.29
CA THR A 394 10.37 -8.27 -4.84
C THR A 394 9.61 -7.24 -3.99
N TRP A 395 10.21 -6.81 -2.88
CA TRP A 395 9.73 -5.66 -2.11
C TRP A 395 9.65 -4.42 -3.02
N GLN A 396 8.45 -3.97 -3.36
CA GLN A 396 8.25 -2.76 -4.14
C GLN A 396 8.73 -1.54 -3.33
N LYS A 397 9.44 -0.62 -4.00
CA LYS A 397 9.72 0.72 -3.46
C LYS A 397 8.44 1.54 -3.57
N GLU A 398 7.59 1.51 -2.56
CA GLU A 398 6.57 2.55 -2.42
C GLU A 398 7.25 3.83 -1.91
N ASP A 399 7.06 4.92 -2.66
CA ASP A 399 7.51 6.30 -2.41
C ASP A 399 9.01 6.59 -2.43
N ALA A 400 9.57 6.64 -3.65
CA ALA A 400 10.86 7.24 -3.94
C ALA A 400 10.83 8.78 -3.83
N SER A 401 10.76 9.31 -2.60
CA SER A 401 11.12 10.70 -2.28
C SER A 401 12.33 10.80 -1.35
N THR A 402 12.91 9.67 -0.93
CA THR A 402 14.17 9.67 -0.18
C THR A 402 15.18 8.72 -0.82
N SER A 403 16.19 9.31 -1.46
CA SER A 403 17.37 8.63 -1.98
C SER A 403 18.24 8.15 -0.82
N SER A 404 17.93 7.00 -0.27
CA SER A 404 18.93 6.15 0.37
C SER A 404 18.71 4.73 -0.14
N ALA A 405 19.79 4.03 -0.45
CA ALA A 405 19.74 2.64 -0.86
C ALA A 405 19.05 1.82 0.23
N ALA A 406 17.74 1.60 0.07
CA ALA A 406 16.91 0.90 1.03
C ALA A 406 17.49 -0.49 1.26
N THR A 407 18.11 -0.67 2.42
CA THR A 407 18.41 -1.97 2.99
C THR A 407 17.13 -2.80 2.87
N ARG A 408 17.24 -4.04 2.40
CA ARG A 408 16.18 -5.06 2.34
C ARG A 408 15.70 -5.43 3.75
N GLN A 409 15.27 -4.46 4.55
CA GLN A 409 14.87 -4.65 5.92
C GLN A 409 13.39 -5.00 5.92
N ILE A 410 13.11 -6.23 6.30
CA ILE A 410 11.76 -6.73 6.43
C ILE A 410 11.04 -5.89 7.50
N PRO A 411 9.86 -5.32 7.20
CA PRO A 411 9.13 -4.50 8.17
C PRO A 411 8.85 -5.28 9.46
N HIS A 412 9.11 -4.65 10.61
CA HIS A 412 8.88 -5.27 11.94
C HIS A 412 7.44 -5.76 12.12
N LEU A 413 6.47 -5.07 11.51
CA LEU A 413 5.06 -5.47 11.39
C LEU A 413 4.88 -6.93 10.94
N CYS A 414 5.73 -7.43 10.04
CA CYS A 414 5.58 -8.77 9.48
C CYS A 414 5.87 -9.88 10.51
N ALA A 415 6.56 -9.56 11.62
CA ALA A 415 6.90 -10.54 12.64
C ALA A 415 5.65 -11.22 13.25
N ALA A 416 4.54 -10.50 13.38
CA ALA A 416 3.28 -11.05 13.92
C ALA A 416 2.65 -12.13 13.01
N TYR A 417 2.99 -12.15 11.72
CA TYR A 417 2.42 -13.05 10.72
C TYR A 417 3.31 -14.25 10.39
N THR A 418 4.50 -14.29 11.00
CA THR A 418 5.51 -15.34 10.81
C THR A 418 4.95 -16.75 10.94
N PHE A 419 4.11 -17.02 11.95
CA PHE A 419 3.52 -18.35 12.14
C PHE A 419 2.57 -18.73 11.01
N ALA A 420 1.68 -17.82 10.60
CA ALA A 420 0.78 -18.04 9.48
C ALA A 420 1.55 -18.28 8.16
N ILE A 421 2.64 -17.55 7.94
CA ILE A 421 3.53 -17.75 6.79
C ILE A 421 4.18 -19.13 6.85
N PHE A 422 4.66 -19.55 8.03
CA PHE A 422 5.25 -20.87 8.22
C PHE A 422 4.23 -22.00 8.03
N GLU A 423 2.99 -21.86 8.52
CA GLU A 423 1.93 -22.83 8.27
C GLU A 423 1.63 -22.99 6.78
N CYS A 424 1.56 -21.88 6.03
CA CYS A 424 1.40 -21.93 4.57
C CYS A 424 2.56 -22.64 3.87
N ARG A 425 3.80 -22.41 4.32
CA ARG A 425 5.00 -23.12 3.83
C ARG A 425 4.89 -24.62 4.06
N MET A 426 4.25 -25.04 5.15
CA MET A 426 4.14 -26.43 5.56
C MET A 426 2.92 -27.19 5.00
N GLU A 427 1.93 -26.52 4.40
CA GLU A 427 0.68 -27.17 3.90
C GLU A 427 0.94 -28.33 2.91
N HIS A 428 2.11 -28.33 2.25
CA HIS A 428 2.56 -29.37 1.31
C HIS A 428 4.00 -29.86 1.57
N ALA A 429 4.57 -29.58 2.74
CA ALA A 429 5.97 -29.91 3.01
C ALA A 429 6.20 -31.42 3.10
N ASP A 430 5.24 -32.16 3.67
CA ASP A 430 5.32 -33.61 3.77
C ASP A 430 5.37 -34.27 2.39
N ASP A 431 4.69 -33.73 1.38
CA ASP A 431 4.63 -34.35 0.06
C ASP A 431 5.92 -34.11 -0.78
N ARG A 432 6.87 -33.31 -0.29
CA ARG A 432 8.16 -33.07 -0.95
C ARG A 432 9.16 -34.21 -0.68
N PRO A 433 10.13 -34.44 -1.58
CA PRO A 433 11.18 -35.42 -1.34
C PRO A 433 12.11 -34.96 -0.21
N GLN A 434 12.75 -35.92 0.45
CA GLN A 434 13.80 -35.64 1.43
C GLN A 434 15.14 -35.31 0.75
N THR A 435 16.08 -34.73 1.50
CA THR A 435 17.44 -34.51 1.01
C THR A 435 18.07 -35.82 0.55
N VAL A 436 18.82 -35.77 -0.55
CA VAL A 436 19.58 -36.92 -1.04
C VAL A 436 20.60 -37.37 -0.01
N VAL A 437 20.64 -38.67 0.27
CA VAL A 437 21.59 -39.28 1.21
C VAL A 437 22.65 -40.11 0.50
N ALA A 438 23.80 -40.30 1.17
CA ALA A 438 24.94 -41.07 0.66
C ALA A 438 25.46 -40.61 -0.72
N LEU A 439 25.39 -39.31 -1.00
CA LEU A 439 25.95 -38.72 -2.20
C LEU A 439 27.48 -38.90 -2.22
N ARG A 440 27.99 -39.45 -3.31
CA ARG A 440 29.42 -39.71 -3.52
C ARG A 440 29.83 -39.33 -4.93
N ALA A 441 31.04 -38.81 -5.06
CA ALA A 441 31.68 -38.52 -6.33
C ALA A 441 32.97 -39.33 -6.47
N THR A 442 33.18 -39.91 -7.65
CA THR A 442 34.39 -40.66 -7.99
C THR A 442 34.97 -40.09 -9.29
N THR A 443 36.18 -39.54 -9.21
CA THR A 443 36.89 -39.02 -10.37
C THR A 443 37.40 -40.18 -11.23
N GLN A 444 37.07 -40.17 -12.52
CA GLN A 444 37.43 -41.16 -13.53
C GLN A 444 37.98 -40.45 -14.76
N GLY A 445 39.31 -40.27 -14.83
CA GLY A 445 39.95 -39.45 -15.86
C GLY A 445 39.47 -37.99 -15.77
N ASP A 446 38.95 -37.46 -16.87
CA ASP A 446 38.36 -36.12 -16.97
C ASP A 446 36.85 -36.07 -16.61
N SER A 447 36.28 -37.19 -16.17
CA SER A 447 34.88 -37.28 -15.79
C SER A 447 34.71 -37.52 -14.28
N VAL A 448 33.57 -37.09 -13.74
CA VAL A 448 33.17 -37.35 -12.36
C VAL A 448 31.89 -38.19 -12.39
N LEU A 449 31.95 -39.37 -11.77
CA LEU A 449 30.77 -40.23 -11.60
C LEU A 449 30.13 -39.94 -10.25
N LEU A 450 28.89 -39.49 -10.28
CA LEU A 450 28.06 -39.21 -9.11
C LEU A 450 27.11 -40.38 -8.85
N ARG A 451 26.98 -40.78 -7.58
CA ARG A 451 26.02 -41.80 -7.12
C ARG A 451 25.41 -41.39 -5.79
N TRP A 452 24.14 -41.74 -5.59
CA TRP A 452 23.41 -41.52 -4.35
C TRP A 452 22.36 -42.61 -4.12
N ASN A 453 21.72 -42.61 -2.95
CA ASN A 453 20.62 -43.53 -2.65
C ASN A 453 19.30 -43.02 -3.24
N SER A 454 18.36 -43.93 -3.51
CA SER A 454 16.99 -43.54 -3.89
C SER A 454 16.32 -42.77 -2.75
N THR A 455 15.67 -41.66 -3.07
CA THR A 455 14.94 -40.81 -2.14
C THR A 455 13.44 -41.08 -2.24
N GLU A 456 12.76 -41.24 -1.10
CA GLU A 456 11.30 -41.39 -1.07
C GLU A 456 10.60 -40.14 -1.64
N ARG A 457 9.50 -40.32 -2.39
CA ARG A 457 8.72 -39.25 -3.04
C ARG A 457 9.46 -38.46 -4.12
N ALA A 458 10.70 -38.83 -4.48
CA ALA A 458 11.43 -38.21 -5.59
C ALA A 458 11.02 -38.83 -6.93
N ASP A 459 10.54 -37.99 -7.85
CA ASP A 459 10.27 -38.40 -9.24
C ASP A 459 11.55 -38.25 -10.09
N MET A 460 12.42 -37.32 -9.72
CA MET A 460 13.65 -37.01 -10.44
C MET A 460 14.69 -36.32 -9.54
N TYR A 461 15.89 -36.12 -10.08
CA TYR A 461 16.99 -35.43 -9.44
C TYR A 461 17.57 -34.37 -10.38
N HIS A 462 17.67 -33.13 -9.90
CA HIS A 462 18.39 -32.06 -10.56
C HIS A 462 19.86 -32.08 -10.10
N VAL A 463 20.77 -32.28 -11.04
CA VAL A 463 22.22 -32.35 -10.81
C VAL A 463 22.86 -31.10 -11.38
N TYR A 464 23.50 -30.32 -10.53
CA TYR A 464 24.23 -29.11 -10.88
C TYR A 464 25.72 -29.32 -10.68
N TRP A 465 26.55 -28.74 -11.54
CA TRP A 465 28.00 -28.73 -11.35
C TRP A 465 28.66 -27.46 -11.88
N ARG A 466 29.81 -27.13 -11.31
CA ARG A 466 30.73 -26.09 -11.81
C ARG A 466 31.97 -26.74 -12.39
N ARG A 467 32.33 -26.35 -13.61
CA ARG A 467 33.57 -26.82 -14.25
C ARG A 467 34.80 -26.33 -13.50
N ARG A 468 35.84 -27.16 -13.50
CA ARG A 468 37.10 -26.84 -12.83
C ARG A 468 37.72 -25.55 -13.36
N GLY A 469 38.01 -24.59 -12.47
CA GLY A 469 38.62 -23.31 -12.83
C GLY A 469 37.71 -22.29 -13.52
N SER A 470 36.40 -22.58 -13.69
CA SER A 470 35.41 -21.60 -14.14
C SER A 470 34.60 -21.08 -12.94
N SER A 471 34.68 -19.77 -12.68
CA SER A 471 34.06 -19.18 -11.48
C SER A 471 32.58 -18.80 -11.64
N SER A 472 32.02 -18.79 -12.86
CA SER A 472 30.75 -18.07 -13.10
C SER A 472 29.56 -18.90 -13.59
N ASN A 473 29.73 -20.05 -14.25
CA ASN A 473 28.61 -20.75 -14.89
C ASN A 473 28.33 -22.13 -14.27
N TRP A 474 27.10 -22.30 -13.78
CA TRP A 474 26.55 -23.59 -13.39
C TRP A 474 26.00 -24.31 -14.62
N GLU A 475 26.25 -25.61 -14.71
CA GLU A 475 25.56 -26.51 -15.63
C GLU A 475 24.53 -27.33 -14.85
N VAL A 476 23.44 -27.73 -15.51
CA VAL A 476 22.35 -28.49 -14.89
C VAL A 476 21.88 -29.61 -15.80
N SER A 477 21.60 -30.77 -15.21
CA SER A 477 20.97 -31.91 -15.87
C SER A 477 19.99 -32.56 -14.92
N SER A 478 18.82 -32.89 -15.43
CA SER A 478 17.83 -33.68 -14.67
C SER A 478 17.93 -35.16 -15.03
N VAL A 479 17.83 -36.05 -14.05
CA VAL A 479 17.85 -37.51 -14.24
C VAL A 479 16.82 -38.18 -13.34
N ILE A 480 16.28 -39.31 -13.78
CA ILE A 480 15.35 -40.14 -12.96
C ILE A 480 16.14 -41.14 -12.10
N GLY A 481 17.28 -41.64 -12.63
CA GLY A 481 18.14 -42.58 -11.91
C GLY A 481 18.99 -41.94 -10.81
N THR A 482 19.64 -42.77 -10.01
CA THR A 482 20.46 -42.37 -8.86
C THR A 482 21.95 -42.20 -9.16
N SER A 483 22.27 -41.96 -10.43
CA SER A 483 23.65 -41.71 -10.87
C SER A 483 23.72 -40.79 -12.07
N LYS A 484 24.80 -40.02 -12.16
CA LYS A 484 25.09 -39.12 -13.30
C LYS A 484 26.59 -39.05 -13.53
N ARG A 485 27.00 -39.19 -14.79
CA ARG A 485 28.36 -38.85 -15.23
C ARG A 485 28.41 -37.40 -15.67
N VAL A 486 29.37 -36.66 -15.14
CA VAL A 486 29.70 -35.28 -15.49
C VAL A 486 31.05 -35.29 -16.22
N ASN A 487 31.16 -34.58 -17.34
CA ASN A 487 32.37 -34.52 -18.16
C ASN A 487 33.08 -33.16 -17.97
N GLY A 488 34.42 -33.12 -18.04
CA GLY A 488 35.21 -31.88 -18.04
C GLY A 488 35.70 -31.40 -16.67
N GLY A 489 35.78 -32.30 -15.68
CA GLY A 489 36.13 -31.98 -14.29
C GLY A 489 35.11 -31.08 -13.57
N ALA A 490 34.92 -31.28 -12.26
CA ALA A 490 34.06 -30.44 -11.45
C ALA A 490 34.71 -30.07 -10.12
N ASP A 491 34.47 -28.84 -9.67
CA ASP A 491 34.94 -28.33 -8.37
C ASP A 491 33.83 -28.32 -7.32
N GLU A 492 32.57 -28.18 -7.76
CA GLU A 492 31.40 -28.23 -6.91
C GLU A 492 30.27 -28.96 -7.62
N VAL A 493 29.56 -29.81 -6.90
CA VAL A 493 28.41 -30.58 -7.38
C VAL A 493 27.28 -30.45 -6.38
N VAL A 494 26.06 -30.27 -6.89
CA VAL A 494 24.84 -30.19 -6.10
C VAL A 494 23.80 -31.14 -6.67
N VAL A 495 23.18 -31.95 -5.81
CA VAL A 495 22.07 -32.84 -6.19
C VAL A 495 20.83 -32.48 -5.38
N VAL A 496 19.72 -32.29 -6.07
CA VAL A 496 18.43 -31.92 -5.49
C VAL A 496 17.39 -32.94 -5.93
N ALA A 497 16.82 -33.69 -4.98
CA ALA A 497 15.67 -34.54 -5.25
C ALA A 497 14.44 -33.66 -5.50
N SER A 498 13.59 -34.05 -6.45
CA SER A 498 12.48 -33.22 -6.90
C SER A 498 11.25 -34.05 -7.30
N ASN A 499 10.08 -33.46 -7.10
CA ASN A 499 8.80 -33.97 -7.59
C ASN A 499 7.86 -32.79 -7.95
N ALA A 500 6.61 -33.06 -8.25
CA ALA A 500 5.62 -32.01 -8.55
C ALA A 500 5.36 -31.04 -7.37
N PHE A 501 5.52 -31.47 -6.11
CA PHE A 501 5.30 -30.61 -4.92
C PHE A 501 6.47 -29.66 -4.65
N GLY A 502 7.64 -29.94 -5.20
CA GLY A 502 8.80 -29.06 -5.14
C GLY A 502 10.12 -29.80 -5.00
N ASN A 503 11.16 -29.03 -4.70
CA ASN A 503 12.49 -29.54 -4.46
C ASN A 503 12.73 -29.85 -2.98
N ALA A 504 13.57 -30.86 -2.74
CA ALA A 504 14.20 -31.11 -1.45
C ALA A 504 15.30 -30.08 -1.16
N HIS A 505 15.84 -30.09 0.07
CA HIS A 505 17.11 -29.39 0.31
C HIS A 505 18.25 -30.01 -0.51
N SER A 506 19.20 -29.17 -0.89
CA SER A 506 20.31 -29.57 -1.76
C SER A 506 21.38 -30.35 -1.00
N ALA A 507 21.83 -31.49 -1.53
CA ALA A 507 23.06 -32.16 -1.09
C ALA A 507 24.24 -31.65 -1.93
N ARG A 508 25.34 -31.23 -1.31
CA ARG A 508 26.50 -30.68 -2.02
C ARG A 508 27.81 -31.40 -1.72
N LEU A 509 28.64 -31.47 -2.75
CA LEU A 509 29.99 -32.00 -2.73
C LEU A 509 30.94 -30.94 -3.26
N LEU A 510 32.02 -30.70 -2.54
CA LEU A 510 33.10 -29.81 -2.94
C LEU A 510 34.38 -30.62 -3.15
N PHE A 511 35.10 -30.29 -4.21
CA PHE A 511 36.39 -30.88 -4.50
C PHE A 511 37.48 -29.98 -3.91
N ASP A 512 38.11 -30.45 -2.84
CA ASP A 512 39.19 -29.74 -2.16
C ASP A 512 40.37 -30.68 -1.88
N ASN A 513 41.60 -30.20 -2.11
CA ASN A 513 42.84 -30.95 -1.88
C ASN A 513 42.84 -32.39 -2.45
N GLY A 514 42.29 -32.56 -3.65
CA GLY A 514 42.24 -33.85 -4.34
C GLY A 514 41.17 -34.82 -3.84
N LYS A 515 40.28 -34.39 -2.93
CA LYS A 515 39.23 -35.22 -2.34
C LYS A 515 37.87 -34.53 -2.42
N TRP A 516 36.83 -35.34 -2.52
CA TRP A 516 35.45 -34.88 -2.44
C TRP A 516 35.01 -34.83 -0.98
N ILE A 517 34.58 -33.65 -0.54
CA ILE A 517 34.11 -33.37 0.82
C ILE A 517 32.62 -33.09 0.75
N ASN A 518 31.85 -33.75 1.62
CA ASN A 518 30.43 -33.48 1.78
C ASN A 518 30.21 -32.20 2.58
N SER A 519 29.35 -31.32 2.07
CA SER A 519 28.62 -30.38 2.92
C SER A 519 27.38 -31.13 3.45
N TYR A 520 27.55 -31.92 4.52
CA TYR A 520 26.42 -32.64 5.10
C TYR A 520 25.44 -31.66 5.79
N TYR A 521 24.15 -31.96 5.64
CA TYR A 521 23.14 -31.83 6.70
C TYR A 521 23.03 -33.17 7.44
#